data_AF-A0A136KNW0-F1
#
_entry.id   AF-A0A136KNW0-F1
#
_cell.length_a   1.000
_cell.length_b   1.000
_cell.length_c   1.000
_cell.angle_alpha   90.00
_cell.angle_beta   90.00
_cell.angle_gamma   90.00
#
_symmetry.space_group_name_H-M   'P 1'
#
loop_
_entity.id
_entity.type
_entity.pdbx_description
1 polymer ?
#
loop_
_entity_poly.entity_id
_entity_poly.type
_entity_poly.pdbx_seq_one_letter_code
_entity_poly.pdbx_strand_id
1 'polypeptide(L)'
;MKKFRFRLAAVLRVRAHAETEAKNEFAAAARARLEGERAVERIQARRRDALSQAKQSLSDLRALDQLLHALDLQEAEAKSALSILLQEEEAAHQRWLHARKELQSLERLRERDLEAYRLEYDRRAQRELDEWAVLRCSA
;
A
#
# COMPACT_ATOMS: atom_id res chain seq x y z
N MET A 1 31.17 -9.37 -26.10
CA MET A 1 30.25 -8.22 -26.10
C MET A 1 29.87 -7.81 -24.68
N LYS A 2 29.60 -6.52 -24.44
CA LYS A 2 29.24 -6.02 -23.10
C LYS A 2 27.79 -6.42 -22.77
N LYS A 3 27.54 -7.05 -21.62
CA LYS A 3 26.19 -7.38 -21.15
C LYS A 3 25.38 -6.09 -20.90
N PHE A 4 24.08 -6.12 -21.17
CA PHE A 4 23.17 -5.01 -20.86
C PHE A 4 23.25 -4.64 -19.37
N ARG A 5 23.41 -3.35 -19.08
CA ARG A 5 23.43 -2.81 -17.72
C ARG A 5 22.57 -1.56 -17.68
N PHE A 6 21.45 -1.64 -16.96
CA PHE A 6 20.60 -0.49 -16.72
C PHE A 6 21.27 0.47 -15.75
N ARG A 7 21.47 1.73 -16.16
CA ARG A 7 22.21 2.74 -15.39
C ARG A 7 21.57 3.04 -14.04
N LEU A 8 20.24 2.95 -13.96
CA LEU A 8 19.47 3.23 -12.75
C LEU A 8 19.06 1.96 -11.98
N ALA A 9 19.75 0.83 -12.18
CA ALA A 9 19.43 -0.43 -11.51
C ALA A 9 19.51 -0.34 -9.97
N ALA A 10 20.43 0.47 -9.43
CA ALA A 10 20.51 0.71 -7.98
C ALA A 10 19.29 1.50 -7.48
N VAL A 11 18.89 2.56 -8.19
CA VAL A 11 17.73 3.38 -7.86
C VAL A 11 16.44 2.56 -7.94
N LEU A 12 16.28 1.73 -8.97
CA LEU A 12 15.13 0.85 -9.12
C LEU A 12 14.99 -0.12 -7.94
N ARG A 13 16.10 -0.68 -7.42
CA ARG A 13 16.07 -1.54 -6.22
C ARG A 13 15.64 -0.77 -4.97
N VAL A 14 16.17 0.42 -4.75
CA VAL A 14 15.78 1.27 -3.60
C VAL A 14 14.29 1.64 -3.69
N ARG A 15 13.80 2.00 -4.87
CA ARG A 15 12.38 2.34 -5.07
C ARG A 15 11.46 1.14 -4.94
N ALA A 16 11.89 -0.05 -5.35
CA ALA A 16 11.14 -1.29 -5.12
C ALA A 16 11.04 -1.61 -3.62
N HIS A 17 12.12 -1.38 -2.87
CA HIS A 17 12.09 -1.52 -1.41
C HIS A 17 11.13 -0.52 -0.77
N ALA A 18 11.20 0.76 -1.16
CA ALA A 18 10.30 1.80 -0.66
C ALA A 18 8.82 1.51 -0.97
N GLU A 19 8.50 0.93 -2.13
CA GLU A 19 7.13 0.48 -2.43
C GLU A 19 6.67 -0.64 -1.49
N THR A 20 7.56 -1.58 -1.18
CA THR A 20 7.26 -2.69 -0.26
C THR A 20 7.08 -2.18 1.16
N GLU A 21 7.92 -1.24 1.62
CA GLU A 21 7.77 -0.59 2.93
C GLU A 21 6.45 0.17 3.02
N ALA A 22 6.13 1.01 2.03
CA ALA A 22 4.86 1.75 2.00
C ALA A 22 3.64 0.82 1.97
N LYS A 23 3.74 -0.33 1.28
CA LYS A 23 2.69 -1.35 1.29
C LYS A 23 2.50 -1.97 2.68
N ASN A 24 3.59 -2.24 3.39
CA ASN A 24 3.53 -2.76 4.75
C ASN A 24 2.95 -1.74 5.73
N GLU A 25 3.31 -0.46 5.60
CA GLU A 25 2.72 0.64 6.36
C GLU A 25 1.21 0.74 6.13
N PHE A 26 0.77 0.70 4.88
CA PHE A 26 -0.66 0.69 4.56
C PHE A 26 -1.38 -0.52 5.17
N ALA A 27 -0.78 -1.72 5.09
CA ALA A 27 -1.36 -2.91 5.71
C ALA A 27 -1.44 -2.79 7.25
N ALA A 28 -0.46 -2.15 7.89
CA ALA A 28 -0.50 -1.88 9.32
C ALA A 28 -1.60 -0.87 9.69
N ALA A 29 -1.73 0.22 8.94
CA ALA A 29 -2.77 1.21 9.13
C ALA A 29 -4.18 0.62 8.96
N ALA A 30 -4.38 -0.20 7.92
CA ALA A 30 -5.65 -0.91 7.69
C ALA A 30 -6.00 -1.87 8.85
N ARG A 31 -5.01 -2.55 9.43
CA ARG A 31 -5.22 -3.38 10.63
C ARG A 31 -5.63 -2.52 11.83
N ALA A 32 -4.96 -1.40 12.05
CA ALA A 32 -5.29 -0.47 13.13
C ALA A 32 -6.72 0.07 12.99
N ARG A 33 -7.15 0.46 11.77
CA ARG A 33 -8.55 0.85 11.51
C ARG A 33 -9.53 -0.27 11.88
N LEU A 34 -9.28 -1.50 11.42
CA LEU A 34 -10.16 -2.64 11.74
C LEU A 34 -10.24 -2.91 13.25
N GLU A 35 -9.15 -2.74 13.99
CA GLU A 35 -9.14 -2.83 15.45
C GLU A 35 -9.96 -1.70 16.09
N GLY A 36 -9.85 -0.48 15.56
CA GLY A 36 -10.67 0.67 15.94
C GLY A 36 -12.17 0.43 15.73
N GLU A 37 -12.57 -0.12 14.58
CA GLU A 37 -13.96 -0.49 14.29
C GLU A 37 -14.48 -1.52 15.29
N ARG A 38 -13.69 -2.56 15.55
CA ARG A 38 -14.02 -3.58 16.57
C ARG A 38 -14.13 -2.99 17.97
N ALA A 39 -13.40 -1.93 18.30
CA ALA A 39 -13.53 -1.25 19.59
C ALA A 39 -14.89 -0.55 19.70
N VAL A 40 -15.31 0.17 18.65
CA VAL A 40 -16.64 0.80 18.57
C VAL A 40 -17.74 -0.25 18.65
N GLU A 41 -17.63 -1.35 17.90
CA GLU A 41 -18.60 -2.45 17.94
C GLU A 41 -18.73 -3.06 19.34
N ARG A 42 -17.61 -3.24 20.05
CA ARG A 42 -17.62 -3.76 21.44
C ARG A 42 -18.36 -2.82 22.39
N ILE A 43 -18.18 -1.50 22.25
CA ILE A 43 -18.90 -0.51 23.06
C ILE A 43 -20.40 -0.57 22.76
N GLN A 44 -20.77 -0.63 21.47
CA GLN A 44 -22.17 -0.74 21.05
C GLN A 44 -22.82 -2.05 21.50
N ALA A 45 -22.10 -3.17 21.45
CA ALA A 45 -22.57 -4.46 21.97
C ALA A 45 -22.83 -4.36 23.48
N ARG A 46 -21.87 -3.80 24.24
CA ARG A 46 -22.02 -3.58 25.68
C ARG A 46 -23.21 -2.68 26.03
N ARG A 47 -23.50 -1.67 25.20
CA ARG A 47 -24.69 -0.82 25.33
C ARG A 47 -25.98 -1.60 25.13
N ARG A 48 -26.05 -2.46 24.11
CA ARG A 48 -27.21 -3.33 23.86
C ARG A 48 -27.41 -4.32 25.01
N ASP A 49 -26.33 -4.91 25.51
CA ASP A 49 -26.37 -5.84 26.63
C ASP A 49 -26.90 -5.16 27.90
N ALA A 50 -26.38 -3.97 28.22
CA ALA A 50 -26.84 -3.16 29.36
C ALA A 50 -28.35 -2.84 29.28
N LEU A 51 -28.84 -2.47 28.09
CA LEU A 51 -30.26 -2.20 27.86
C LEU A 51 -31.13 -3.46 28.00
N SER A 52 -30.64 -4.62 27.55
CA SER A 52 -31.40 -5.88 27.63
C SER A 52 -31.50 -6.46 29.04
N GLN A 53 -30.57 -6.12 29.93
CA GLN A 53 -30.53 -6.62 31.32
C GLN A 53 -31.18 -5.65 32.33
N ALA A 54 -31.77 -4.56 31.87
CA ALA A 54 -32.34 -3.52 32.73
C ALA A 54 -33.47 -4.07 33.64
N LYS A 55 -33.27 -3.97 34.96
CA LYS A 55 -34.27 -4.34 35.98
C LYS A 55 -35.13 -3.14 36.38
N GLN A 56 -36.32 -3.41 36.93
CA GLN A 56 -37.38 -2.42 37.15
C GLN A 56 -37.23 -1.56 38.42
N SER A 57 -36.13 -1.66 39.17
CA SER A 57 -35.95 -0.84 40.39
C SER A 57 -35.43 0.56 40.06
N LEU A 58 -35.83 1.56 40.85
CA LEU A 58 -35.39 2.96 40.69
C LEU A 58 -33.86 3.12 40.80
N SER A 59 -33.19 2.32 41.64
CA SER A 59 -31.74 2.32 41.75
C SER A 59 -31.07 1.73 40.51
N ASP A 60 -31.65 0.67 39.93
CA ASP A 60 -31.12 0.03 38.72
C ASP A 60 -31.24 0.96 37.52
N LEU A 61 -32.35 1.72 37.42
CA LEU A 61 -32.54 2.72 36.37
C LEU A 61 -31.52 3.85 36.44
N ARG A 62 -31.20 4.35 37.65
CA ARG A 62 -30.17 5.38 37.82
C ARG A 62 -28.77 4.86 37.48
N ALA A 63 -28.45 3.64 37.89
CA ALA A 63 -27.16 3.01 37.56
C ALA A 63 -27.02 2.77 36.05
N LEU A 64 -28.12 2.36 35.39
CA LEU A 64 -28.17 2.20 33.94
C LEU A 64 -27.93 3.53 33.21
N ASP A 65 -28.60 4.61 33.63
CA ASP A 65 -28.43 5.94 33.03
C ASP A 65 -26.97 6.41 33.10
N GLN A 66 -26.32 6.27 34.26
CA GLN A 66 -24.90 6.59 34.43
C GLN A 66 -24.00 5.74 33.53
N LEU A 67 -24.29 4.44 33.41
CA LEU A 67 -23.54 3.53 32.54
C LEU A 67 -23.71 3.91 31.06
N LEU A 68 -24.92 4.20 30.62
CA LEU A 68 -25.20 4.62 29.24
C LEU A 68 -24.47 5.93 28.92
N HIS A 69 -24.50 6.90 29.83
CA HIS A 69 -23.81 8.17 29.64
C HIS A 69 -22.29 8.00 29.53
N ALA A 70 -21.71 7.07 30.31
CA ALA A 70 -20.29 6.72 30.20
C ALA A 70 -19.97 6.01 28.88
N LEU A 71 -20.84 5.10 28.43
CA LEU A 71 -20.68 4.40 27.14
C LEU A 71 -20.81 5.34 25.95
N ASP A 72 -21.70 6.33 26.01
CA ASP A 72 -21.88 7.32 24.95
C ASP A 72 -20.62 8.21 24.82
N LEU A 73 -19.99 8.59 25.95
CA LEU A 73 -18.70 9.30 25.93
C LEU A 73 -17.58 8.42 25.33
N GLN A 74 -17.48 7.16 25.77
CA GLN A 74 -16.50 6.21 25.22
C GLN A 74 -16.71 5.97 23.71
N GLU A 75 -17.96 5.90 23.26
CA GLU A 75 -18.28 5.74 21.84
C GLU A 75 -17.86 6.97 21.04
N ALA A 76 -18.09 8.18 21.57
CA ALA A 76 -17.65 9.41 20.92
C ALA A 76 -16.12 9.49 20.79
N GLU A 77 -15.39 9.15 21.85
CA GLU A 77 -13.93 9.08 21.84
C GLU A 77 -13.42 8.03 20.85
N ALA A 78 -13.99 6.82 20.87
CA ALA A 78 -13.60 5.74 19.97
C ALA A 78 -13.88 6.08 18.50
N LYS A 79 -15.00 6.76 18.20
CA LYS A 79 -15.30 7.25 16.84
C LYS A 79 -14.35 8.35 16.40
N SER A 80 -13.96 9.26 17.30
CA SER A 80 -12.95 10.28 17.00
C SER A 80 -11.60 9.65 16.68
N ALA A 81 -11.15 8.68 17.49
CA ALA A 81 -9.94 7.92 17.21
C ALA A 81 -10.03 7.14 15.88
N LEU A 82 -11.17 6.51 15.59
CA LEU A 82 -11.40 5.82 14.31
C LEU A 82 -11.31 6.77 13.11
N SER A 83 -11.82 8.00 13.24
CA SER A 83 -11.69 9.02 12.19
C SER A 83 -10.23 9.36 11.90
N ILE A 84 -9.37 9.38 12.92
CA ILE A 84 -7.93 9.62 12.74
C ILE A 84 -7.30 8.42 12.03
N LEU A 85 -7.61 7.19 12.46
CA LEU A 85 -7.12 5.97 11.82
C LEU A 85 -7.53 5.86 10.34
N LEU A 86 -8.74 6.30 10.00
CA LEU A 86 -9.19 6.39 8.60
C LEU A 86 -8.35 7.37 7.78
N GLN A 87 -8.01 8.53 8.35
CA GLN A 87 -7.15 9.51 7.69
C GLN A 87 -5.71 8.99 7.53
N GLU A 88 -5.20 8.28 8.54
CA GLU A 88 -3.88 7.66 8.50
C GLU A 88 -3.79 6.54 7.45
N GLU A 89 -4.82 5.69 7.35
CA GLU A 89 -4.92 4.66 6.31
C GLU A 89 -4.92 5.29 4.91
N GLU A 90 -5.75 6.32 4.69
CA GLU A 90 -5.80 7.00 3.39
C GLU A 90 -4.45 7.67 3.07
N ALA A 91 -3.79 8.30 4.05
CA ALA A 91 -2.47 8.87 3.85
C ALA A 91 -1.42 7.80 3.48
N ALA A 92 -1.43 6.65 4.17
CA ALA A 92 -0.54 5.52 3.86
C ALA A 92 -0.84 4.94 2.46
N HIS A 93 -2.13 4.83 2.10
CA HIS A 93 -2.57 4.39 0.78
C HIS A 93 -2.05 5.31 -0.33
N GLN A 94 -2.16 6.63 -0.17
CA GLN A 94 -1.63 7.60 -1.13
C GLN A 94 -0.10 7.52 -1.27
N ARG A 95 0.62 7.32 -0.16
CA ARG A 95 2.09 7.12 -0.21
C ARG A 95 2.46 5.87 -0.99
N TRP A 96 1.76 4.76 -0.76
CA TRP A 96 1.99 3.52 -1.51
C TRP A 96 1.69 3.69 -3.01
N LEU A 97 0.58 4.36 -3.36
CA LEU A 97 0.25 4.65 -4.75
C LEU A 97 1.32 5.52 -5.43
N HIS A 98 1.86 6.51 -4.72
CA HIS A 98 2.95 7.34 -5.23
C HIS A 98 4.22 6.51 -5.47
N ALA A 99 4.66 5.73 -4.48
CA ALA A 99 5.83 4.87 -4.59
C ALA A 99 5.70 3.86 -5.74
N ARG A 100 4.50 3.30 -5.91
CA ARG A 100 4.18 2.39 -7.02
C ARG A 100 4.25 3.06 -8.38
N LYS A 101 3.75 4.30 -8.52
CA LYS A 101 3.85 5.09 -9.76
C LYS A 101 5.31 5.38 -10.12
N GLU A 102 6.12 5.78 -9.13
CA GLU A 102 7.55 6.03 -9.35
C GLU A 102 8.28 4.76 -9.80
N LEU A 103 8.02 3.61 -9.15
CA LEU A 103 8.60 2.33 -9.54
C LEU A 103 8.22 1.97 -10.98
N GLN A 104 6.94 2.06 -11.33
CA GLN A 104 6.46 1.75 -12.67
C GLN A 104 7.09 2.65 -13.74
N SER A 105 7.36 3.93 -13.42
CA SER A 105 8.03 4.84 -14.34
C SER A 105 9.47 4.39 -14.65
N LEU A 106 10.19 3.89 -13.65
CA LEU A 106 11.55 3.37 -13.79
C LEU A 106 11.60 2.02 -14.49
N GLU A 107 10.61 1.15 -14.27
CA GLU A 107 10.48 -0.12 -14.98
C GLU A 107 10.27 0.11 -16.48
N ARG A 108 9.37 1.02 -16.84
CA ARG A 108 9.15 1.42 -18.24
C ARG A 108 10.41 2.00 -18.88
N LEU A 109 11.19 2.79 -18.14
CA LEU A 109 12.46 3.32 -18.63
C LEU A 109 13.48 2.20 -18.87
N ARG A 110 13.55 1.23 -17.96
CA ARG A 110 14.41 0.05 -18.10
C ARG A 110 14.02 -0.79 -19.32
N GLU A 111 12.73 -0.99 -19.55
CA GLU A 111 12.22 -1.71 -20.73
C GLU A 111 12.64 -1.03 -22.03
N ARG A 112 12.47 0.29 -22.12
CA ARG A 112 12.91 1.09 -23.28
C ARG A 112 14.41 1.01 -23.52
N ASP A 113 15.22 1.14 -22.47
CA ASP A 113 16.69 1.01 -22.58
C ASP A 113 17.10 -0.39 -23.07
N LEU A 114 16.37 -1.42 -22.62
CA LEU A 114 16.61 -2.80 -22.98
C LEU A 114 16.22 -3.08 -24.45
N GLU A 115 15.11 -2.51 -24.92
CA GLU A 115 14.70 -2.55 -26.32
C GLU A 115 15.72 -1.86 -27.22
N ALA A 116 16.19 -0.66 -26.84
CA ALA A 116 17.22 0.05 -27.58
C ALA A 116 18.52 -0.77 -27.70
N TYR A 117 18.95 -1.39 -26.59
CA TYR A 117 20.12 -2.28 -26.59
C TYR A 117 19.94 -3.50 -27.51
N ARG A 118 18.74 -4.12 -27.53
CA ARG A 118 18.43 -5.23 -28.44
C ARG A 118 18.50 -4.79 -29.91
N LEU A 119 17.90 -3.64 -30.24
CA LEU A 119 17.93 -3.11 -31.59
C LEU A 119 19.37 -2.79 -32.06
N GLU A 120 20.21 -2.23 -31.19
CA GLU A 120 21.62 -1.99 -31.50
C GLU A 120 22.40 -3.30 -31.70
N TYR A 121 22.09 -4.31 -30.89
CA TYR A 121 22.68 -5.64 -31.01
C TYR A 121 22.31 -6.29 -32.35
N ASP A 122 21.03 -6.29 -32.71
CA ASP A 122 20.54 -6.86 -33.97
C ASP A 122 21.15 -6.14 -35.18
N ARG A 123 21.24 -4.81 -35.12
CA ARG A 123 21.89 -4.00 -36.17
C ARG A 123 23.37 -4.33 -36.31
N ARG A 124 24.10 -4.57 -35.22
CA ARG A 124 25.51 -4.98 -35.28
C ARG A 124 25.66 -6.39 -35.85
N ALA A 125 24.85 -7.34 -35.38
CA ALA A 125 24.86 -8.70 -35.88
C ALA A 125 24.54 -8.75 -37.39
N GLN A 126 23.59 -7.94 -37.85
CA GLN A 126 23.26 -7.83 -39.27
C GLN A 126 24.41 -7.26 -40.09
N ARG A 127 25.08 -6.19 -39.61
CA ARG A 127 26.27 -5.63 -40.27
C ARG A 127 27.41 -6.65 -40.38
N GLU A 128 27.67 -7.39 -39.30
CA GLU A 128 28.67 -8.45 -39.32
C GLU A 128 28.30 -9.51 -40.37
N LEU A 129 27.04 -9.96 -40.44
CA LEU A 129 26.59 -10.91 -41.47
C LEU A 129 26.73 -10.35 -42.90
N ASP A 130 26.37 -9.09 -43.12
CA ASP A 130 26.49 -8.43 -44.42
C ASP A 130 27.96 -8.30 -44.85
N GLU A 131 28.87 -7.92 -43.93
CA GLU A 131 30.31 -7.87 -44.16
C GLU A 131 30.89 -9.25 -44.52
N TRP A 132 30.47 -10.30 -43.79
CA TRP A 132 30.85 -11.67 -44.11
C TRP A 132 30.33 -12.13 -45.47
N ALA A 133 29.10 -11.75 -45.85
CA ALA A 133 28.53 -12.08 -47.15
C ALA A 133 29.28 -11.38 -48.30
N VAL A 134 29.66 -10.12 -48.13
CA VAL A 134 30.46 -9.36 -49.11
C VAL A 134 31.84 -9.99 -49.29
N LEU A 135 32.55 -10.29 -48.19
CA LEU A 135 33.88 -10.90 -48.24
C LEU A 135 33.88 -12.28 -48.94
N ARG A 136 32.78 -13.03 -48.84
CA ARG A 136 32.63 -14.34 -49.49
C ARG A 136 32.26 -14.26 -50.97
N CYS A 137 31.63 -13.18 -51.42
CA CYS A 137 31.31 -12.96 -52.83
C CYS A 137 32.45 -12.24 -53.59
N SER A 138 33.40 -11.63 -52.88
CA SER A 138 34.58 -10.98 -53.45
C SER A 138 35.83 -11.88 -53.56
N ALA A 139 35.72 -13.16 -53.17
CA ALA A 139 36.74 -14.19 -53.32
C ALA A 139 36.30 -15.20 -54.38
#